data_AF-A0A830C848-F1
#
_entry.id   AF-A0A830C848-F1
#
_cell.length_a   1.000
_cell.length_b   1.000
_cell.length_c   1.000
_cell.angle_alpha   90.00
_cell.angle_beta   90.00
_cell.angle_gamma   90.00
#
_symmetry.space_group_name_H-M   'P 1'
#
loop_
_entity.id
_entity.type
_entity.pdbx_description
1 polymer ?
#
loop_
_entity_poly.entity_id
_entity_poly.type
_entity_poly.pdbx_seq_one_letter_code
_entity_poly.pdbx_strand_id
1 'polypeptide(L)'
;MGVDEVLKLVVEKLKEFLLALENLGGEALAWFDNIFPPETRASKISHWIHVALPYLITAVVLTALVCCCRCCCGGGRVRTMKAPGGGGKGKMMKAPGRDYKMPRRDFESNPKGYFSDLRGCQ
;
A
#
# COMPACT_ATOMS: atom_id res chain seq x y z
N MET A 1 22.56 17.50 4.61
CA MET A 1 21.79 18.14 3.52
C MET A 1 21.01 19.26 4.16
N GLY A 2 21.22 20.50 3.70
CA GLY A 2 20.62 21.68 4.34
C GLY A 2 19.10 21.70 4.09
N VAL A 3 18.32 22.02 5.13
CA VAL A 3 16.86 22.10 5.04
C VAL A 3 16.42 23.10 3.95
N ASP A 4 17.24 24.14 3.72
CA ASP A 4 17.06 25.16 2.69
C ASP A 4 17.19 24.63 1.25
N GLU A 5 18.05 23.64 1.02
CA GLU A 5 18.19 23.00 -0.30
C GLU A 5 16.97 22.13 -0.61
N VAL A 6 16.46 21.42 0.40
CA VAL A 6 15.26 20.58 0.27
C VAL A 6 14.02 21.45 0.01
N LEU A 7 13.88 22.58 0.72
CA LEU A 7 12.79 23.54 0.52
C LEU A 7 12.80 24.13 -0.89
N LYS A 8 13.97 24.49 -1.43
CA LYS A 8 14.08 24.96 -2.83
C LYS A 8 13.62 23.90 -3.83
N LEU A 9 14.04 22.66 -3.64
CA LEU A 9 13.69 21.55 -4.53
C LEU A 9 12.19 21.25 -4.50
N VAL A 10 11.58 21.31 -3.31
CA VAL A 10 10.12 21.18 -3.15
C VAL A 10 9.38 22.32 -3.84
N VAL A 11 9.81 23.57 -3.65
CA VAL A 11 9.17 24.75 -4.26
C VAL A 11 9.27 24.72 -5.79
N GLU A 12 10.42 24.34 -6.34
CA GLU A 12 10.59 24.19 -7.79
C GLU A 12 9.69 23.08 -8.36
N LYS A 13 9.62 21.92 -7.68
CA LYS A 13 8.70 20.84 -8.07
C LYS A 13 7.24 21.22 -7.96
N LEU A 14 6.88 22.04 -6.97
CA LEU A 14 5.52 22.56 -6.83
C LEU A 14 5.13 23.50 -7.97
N LYS A 15 6.06 24.31 -8.47
CA LYS A 15 5.82 25.19 -9.63
C LYS A 15 5.60 24.39 -10.91
N GLU A 16 6.42 23.37 -11.15
CA GLU A 16 6.22 22.47 -12.29
C GLU A 16 4.87 21.76 -12.20
N PHE A 17 4.49 21.30 -11.00
CA PHE A 17 3.22 20.64 -10.78
C PHE A 17 2.03 21.59 -10.93
N LEU A 18 2.13 22.83 -10.46
CA LEU A 18 1.10 23.86 -10.62
C LEU A 18 0.87 24.19 -12.10
N LEU A 19 1.93 24.34 -12.88
CA LEU A 19 1.82 24.56 -14.33
C LEU A 19 1.16 23.38 -15.04
N ALA A 20 1.52 22.15 -14.66
CA ALA A 20 0.84 20.95 -15.17
C ALA A 20 -0.64 20.90 -14.75
N LEU A 21 -0.94 21.30 -13.51
CA LEU A 21 -2.29 21.34 -12.96
C LEU A 21 -3.14 22.45 -13.58
N GLU A 22 -2.57 23.59 -13.98
CA GLU A 22 -3.30 24.64 -14.69
C GLU A 22 -3.67 24.20 -16.11
N ASN A 23 -2.73 23.57 -16.84
CA ASN A 23 -2.99 23.02 -18.17
C ASN A 23 -4.04 21.89 -18.12
N LEU A 24 -3.93 21.00 -17.13
CA LEU A 24 -4.90 19.94 -16.89
C LEU A 24 -6.23 20.50 -16.36
N GLY A 25 -6.17 21.53 -15.53
CA GLY A 25 -7.30 22.16 -14.87
C GLY A 25 -8.21 22.88 -15.84
N GLY A 26 -7.67 23.55 -16.87
CA GLY A 26 -8.46 24.16 -17.93
C GLY A 26 -9.28 23.13 -18.73
N GLU A 27 -8.65 22.01 -19.10
CA GLU A 27 -9.32 20.91 -19.82
C GLU A 27 -10.31 20.14 -18.91
N ALA A 28 -9.92 19.92 -17.66
CA ALA A 28 -10.76 19.29 -16.65
C ALA A 28 -11.95 20.17 -16.28
N LEU A 29 -11.81 21.49 -16.20
CA LEU A 29 -12.91 22.43 -15.94
C LEU A 29 -13.86 22.49 -17.12
N ALA A 30 -13.36 22.53 -18.36
CA ALA A 30 -14.20 22.49 -19.56
C ALA A 30 -14.99 21.17 -19.66
N TRP A 31 -14.35 20.04 -19.33
CA TRP A 31 -15.02 18.75 -19.21
C TRP A 31 -16.00 18.71 -18.04
N PHE A 32 -15.64 19.30 -16.90
CA PHE A 32 -16.45 19.33 -15.69
C PHE A 32 -17.71 20.18 -15.88
N ASP A 33 -17.61 21.33 -16.56
CA ASP A 33 -18.77 22.17 -16.90
C ASP A 33 -19.71 21.47 -17.90
N ASN A 34 -19.19 20.59 -18.76
CA ASN A 34 -19.99 19.77 -19.68
C ASN A 34 -20.75 18.64 -18.94
N ILE A 35 -20.13 18.04 -17.92
CA ILE A 35 -20.76 16.99 -17.10
C ILE A 35 -21.67 17.57 -16.02
N PHE A 36 -21.37 18.76 -15.51
CA PHE A 36 -22.08 19.40 -14.40
C PHE A 36 -22.51 20.84 -14.77
N PRO A 37 -23.74 21.02 -15.29
CA PRO A 37 -24.24 22.33 -15.66
C PRO A 37 -24.32 23.30 -14.45
N PRO A 38 -23.99 24.59 -14.65
CA PRO A 38 -23.79 25.61 -13.63
C PRO A 38 -24.85 25.81 -12.55
N GLU A 39 -26.10 25.50 -12.84
CA GLU A 39 -27.23 26.05 -12.10
C GLU A 39 -27.75 25.10 -11.00
N THR A 40 -27.21 23.88 -10.90
CA THR A 40 -27.67 22.88 -9.90
C THR A 40 -26.56 22.30 -9.01
N ARG A 41 -25.38 22.93 -9.01
CA ARG A 41 -24.12 22.34 -8.49
C ARG A 41 -24.17 22.01 -7.00
N ALA A 42 -24.57 22.95 -6.14
CA ALA A 42 -24.40 22.78 -4.70
C ALA A 42 -25.29 21.65 -4.12
N SER A 43 -26.54 21.53 -4.57
CA SER A 43 -27.48 20.53 -4.04
C SER A 43 -27.22 19.14 -4.61
N LYS A 44 -26.95 19.02 -5.93
CA LYS A 44 -26.59 17.74 -6.54
C LYS A 44 -25.23 17.25 -6.05
N ILE A 45 -24.20 18.09 -6.00
CA ILE A 45 -22.86 17.64 -5.59
C ILE A 45 -22.87 17.09 -4.16
N SER A 46 -23.58 17.73 -3.23
CA SER A 46 -23.74 17.17 -1.88
C SER A 46 -24.37 15.78 -1.90
N HIS A 47 -25.43 15.58 -2.70
CA HIS A 47 -26.05 14.27 -2.88
C HIS A 47 -25.10 13.24 -3.50
N TRP A 48 -24.37 13.59 -4.57
CA TRP A 48 -23.40 12.70 -5.22
C TRP A 48 -22.20 12.37 -4.32
N ILE A 49 -21.73 13.33 -3.51
CA ILE A 49 -20.70 13.09 -2.50
C ILE A 49 -21.25 12.14 -1.43
N HIS A 50 -22.46 12.35 -0.91
CA HIS A 50 -23.05 11.43 0.05
C HIS A 50 -23.20 10.00 -0.50
N VAL A 51 -23.45 9.85 -1.81
CA VAL A 51 -23.48 8.55 -2.48
C VAL A 51 -22.08 7.98 -2.69
N ALA A 52 -21.08 8.78 -3.07
CA ALA A 52 -19.71 8.32 -3.36
C ALA A 52 -18.86 8.09 -2.10
N LEU A 53 -19.09 8.88 -1.05
CA LEU A 53 -18.37 8.85 0.22
C LEU A 53 -18.32 7.46 0.88
N PRO A 54 -19.42 6.68 0.98
CA PRO A 54 -19.34 5.33 1.55
C PRO A 54 -18.42 4.42 0.73
N TYR A 55 -18.42 4.50 -0.60
CA TYR A 55 -17.52 3.69 -1.43
C TYR A 55 -16.05 4.08 -1.24
N LEU A 56 -15.77 5.38 -1.12
CA LEU A 56 -14.42 5.87 -0.82
C LEU A 56 -13.96 5.43 0.57
N ILE A 57 -14.83 5.54 1.59
CA ILE A 57 -14.55 5.07 2.95
C ILE A 57 -14.32 3.56 2.93
N THR A 58 -15.17 2.77 2.28
CA THR A 58 -15.00 1.32 2.17
C THR A 58 -13.68 0.97 1.47
N ALA A 59 -13.33 1.64 0.37
CA ALA A 59 -12.07 1.42 -0.32
C ALA A 59 -10.87 1.74 0.58
N VAL A 60 -10.91 2.84 1.32
CA VAL A 60 -9.85 3.24 2.26
C VAL A 60 -9.75 2.25 3.42
N VAL A 61 -10.87 1.86 4.03
CA VAL A 61 -10.91 0.91 5.16
C VAL A 61 -10.44 -0.47 4.71
N LEU A 62 -10.89 -0.97 3.56
CA LEU A 62 -10.41 -2.23 3.00
C LEU A 62 -8.92 -2.16 2.67
N THR A 63 -8.47 -1.07 2.07
CA THR A 63 -7.04 -0.87 1.75
C THR A 63 -6.20 -0.78 3.03
N ALA A 64 -6.68 -0.08 4.04
CA ALA A 64 -6.04 0.02 5.35
C ALA A 64 -6.06 -1.33 6.07
N LEU A 65 -7.14 -2.10 6.03
CA LEU A 65 -7.19 -3.47 6.56
C LEU A 65 -6.21 -4.37 5.84
N VAL A 66 -6.17 -4.35 4.52
CA VAL A 66 -5.23 -5.15 3.72
C VAL A 66 -3.79 -4.72 3.96
N CYS A 67 -3.53 -3.42 4.09
CA CYS A 67 -2.21 -2.86 4.35
C CYS A 67 -1.77 -3.16 5.79
N CYS A 68 -2.62 -2.92 6.79
CA CYS A 68 -2.35 -3.27 8.19
C CYS A 68 -2.22 -4.79 8.37
N CYS A 69 -3.01 -5.63 7.70
CA CYS A 69 -2.80 -7.07 7.74
C CYS A 69 -1.55 -7.52 6.97
N ARG A 70 -1.14 -6.86 5.88
CA ARG A 70 0.14 -7.16 5.20
C ARG A 70 1.37 -6.64 5.95
N CYS A 71 1.25 -5.50 6.63
CA CYS A 71 2.36 -4.82 7.30
C CYS A 71 2.48 -5.23 8.77
N CYS A 72 1.37 -5.46 9.48
CA CYS A 72 1.35 -5.91 10.88
C CYS A 72 1.22 -7.44 11.02
N CYS A 73 0.71 -8.16 10.01
CA CYS A 73 0.72 -9.64 9.98
C CYS A 73 1.71 -10.20 8.93
N GLY A 74 2.71 -9.39 8.56
CA GLY A 74 3.78 -9.69 7.60
C GLY A 74 4.80 -10.75 8.01
N GLY A 75 4.36 -11.83 8.67
CA GLY A 75 5.07 -13.12 8.68
C GLY A 75 4.35 -14.21 7.86
N GLY A 76 3.26 -13.87 7.17
CA GLY A 76 2.48 -14.82 6.39
C GLY A 76 2.91 -14.86 4.92
N ARG A 77 3.86 -15.73 4.58
CA ARG A 77 4.11 -16.18 3.19
C ARG A 77 2.77 -16.35 2.48
N VAL A 78 2.58 -15.71 1.33
CA VAL A 78 1.53 -16.09 0.38
C VAL A 78 1.74 -17.58 0.11
N ARG A 79 0.95 -18.42 0.77
CA ARG A 79 0.77 -19.81 0.36
C ARG A 79 -0.02 -19.72 -0.93
N THR A 80 0.67 -19.58 -2.06
CA THR A 80 0.15 -20.16 -3.29
C THR A 80 -0.20 -21.61 -2.93
N MET A 81 -1.46 -21.98 -3.11
CA MET A 81 -1.94 -23.33 -2.83
C MET A 81 -1.20 -24.30 -3.75
N LYS A 82 -0.04 -24.79 -3.30
CA LYS A 82 0.64 -25.92 -3.93
C LYS A 82 -0.07 -27.18 -3.43
N ALA A 83 -0.64 -27.91 -4.38
CA ALA A 83 -1.40 -29.14 -4.24
C ALA A 83 -0.80 -30.13 -3.22
N PRO A 84 -1.62 -31.02 -2.62
CA PRO A 84 -1.15 -32.04 -1.69
C PRO A 84 -0.39 -33.09 -2.50
N GLY A 85 0.94 -32.97 -2.51
CA GLY A 85 1.79 -33.86 -3.28
C GLY A 85 3.18 -33.98 -2.67
N GLY A 86 3.41 -35.10 -2.00
CA GLY A 86 4.73 -35.73 -2.00
C GLY A 86 5.71 -35.30 -0.92
N GLY A 87 5.69 -36.02 0.19
CA GLY A 87 6.85 -36.80 0.64
C GLY A 87 8.21 -36.16 0.48
N GLY A 88 8.63 -35.40 1.49
CA GLY A 88 10.03 -35.09 1.69
C GLY A 88 10.26 -34.85 3.16
N LYS A 89 10.70 -35.88 3.89
CA LYS A 89 11.30 -35.71 5.22
C LYS A 89 12.61 -34.93 5.06
N GLY A 90 12.49 -33.64 4.80
CA GLY A 90 13.61 -32.72 4.79
C GLY A 90 14.30 -32.79 6.14
N LYS A 91 15.63 -32.70 6.16
CA LYS A 91 16.40 -32.68 7.41
C LYS A 91 15.89 -31.54 8.28
N MET A 92 15.32 -31.89 9.42
CA MET A 92 14.85 -30.94 10.44
C MET A 92 16.07 -30.50 11.26
N MET A 93 16.13 -29.24 11.64
CA MET A 93 17.19 -28.69 12.49
C MET A 93 16.59 -27.85 13.62
N LYS A 94 17.33 -27.69 14.72
CA LYS A 94 16.94 -26.73 15.78
C LYS A 94 17.06 -25.31 15.21
N ALA A 95 16.01 -24.52 15.40
CA ALA A 95 15.94 -23.16 14.87
C ALA A 95 16.90 -22.24 15.65
N PRO A 96 17.84 -21.54 14.99
CA PRO A 96 18.76 -20.64 15.70
C PRO A 96 17.99 -19.51 16.40
N GLY A 97 18.10 -19.37 17.72
CA GLY A 97 17.41 -18.32 18.48
C GLY A 97 15.93 -18.57 18.78
N ARG A 98 15.40 -19.79 18.56
CA ARG A 98 14.05 -20.20 18.98
C ARG A 98 14.05 -21.65 19.47
N ASP A 99 13.14 -22.00 20.39
CA ASP A 99 13.07 -23.36 20.93
C ASP A 99 12.08 -24.26 20.19
N TYR A 100 12.25 -24.38 18.87
CA TYR A 100 11.52 -25.35 18.06
C TYR A 100 12.39 -25.90 16.92
N LYS A 101 11.89 -26.95 16.22
CA LYS A 101 12.56 -27.56 15.07
C LYS A 101 11.96 -27.07 13.76
N MET A 102 12.80 -26.64 12.83
CA MET A 102 12.39 -26.17 11.49
C MET A 102 13.05 -26.99 10.38
N PRO A 103 12.48 -27.01 9.15
CA PRO A 103 13.13 -27.61 8.00
C PRO A 103 14.41 -26.83 7.65
N ARG A 104 15.55 -27.51 7.49
CA ARG A 104 16.82 -26.87 7.12
C ARG A 104 16.73 -26.13 5.78
N ARG A 105 16.01 -26.70 4.80
CA ARG A 105 15.80 -26.09 3.47
C ARG A 105 15.15 -24.70 3.56
N ASP A 106 14.25 -24.50 4.52
CA ASP A 106 13.52 -23.24 4.65
C ASP A 106 14.46 -22.15 5.14
N PHE A 107 15.37 -22.46 6.06
CA PHE A 107 16.40 -21.53 6.53
C PHE A 107 17.43 -21.23 5.45
N GLU A 108 17.94 -22.25 4.75
CA GLU A 108 18.94 -22.06 3.68
C GLU A 108 18.38 -21.26 2.50
N SER A 109 17.08 -21.41 2.20
CA SER A 109 16.43 -20.65 1.13
C SER A 109 16.34 -19.15 1.40
N ASN A 110 16.25 -18.74 2.68
CA ASN A 110 16.16 -17.34 3.06
C ASN A 110 16.63 -17.09 4.51
N PRO A 111 17.95 -17.11 4.76
CA PRO A 111 18.47 -16.90 6.11
C PRO A 111 18.21 -15.47 6.59
N LYS A 112 18.27 -14.48 5.68
CA LYS A 112 18.03 -13.07 6.02
C LYS A 112 16.60 -12.86 6.54
N GLY A 113 15.60 -13.43 5.86
CA GLY A 113 14.21 -13.37 6.31
C GLY A 113 14.01 -13.99 7.69
N TYR A 114 14.63 -15.15 7.94
CA TYR A 114 14.57 -15.79 9.26
C TYR A 114 15.10 -14.88 10.38
N PHE A 115 16.23 -14.19 10.17
CA PHE A 115 16.78 -13.27 11.17
C PHE A 115 16.02 -11.93 11.26
N SER A 116 15.41 -11.47 10.18
CA SER A 116 14.49 -10.32 10.23
C SER A 116 13.26 -10.63 11.10
N ASP A 117 12.69 -11.83 10.95
CA ASP A 117 11.54 -12.30 11.76
C ASP A 117 11.90 -12.46 13.24
N LEU A 118 13.19 -12.63 13.57
CA LEU A 118 13.68 -12.64 14.97
C LEU A 118 13.74 -11.25 15.60
N ARG A 119 13.79 -10.18 14.78
CA ARG A 119 13.87 -8.78 15.25
C ARG A 119 12.53 -8.04 15.18
N GLY A 120 11.53 -8.63 14.51
CA GLY A 120 10.20 -8.08 14.35
C GLY A 120 9.30 -8.32 15.57
N CYS A 121 9.59 -7.62 16.66
CA CYS A 121 8.67 -7.15 17.71
C CYS A 121 9.54 -6.50 18.80
N GLN A 122 9.88 -5.23 18.59
CA GLN A 122 10.19 -4.29 19.67
C GLN A 122 9.24 -3.11 19.53
#